data_AF-A0A376M7C0-F1
#
_entry.id   AF-A0A376M7C0-F1
#
_cell.length_a   1.000
_cell.length_b   1.000
_cell.length_c   1.000
_cell.angle_alpha   90.00
_cell.angle_beta   90.00
_cell.angle_gamma   90.00
#
_symmetry.space_group_name_H-M   'P 1'
#
loop_
_entity.id
_entity.type
_entity.pdbx_description
1 polymer ?
#
loop_
_entity_poly.entity_id
_entity_poly.type
_entity_poly.pdbx_seq_one_letter_code
_entity_poly.pdbx_strand_id
1 'polypeptide(L)'
;MKSGRFIGVMSGTSLDGVDVVLATIDEHRVAQLASLSWPIPVSLKQAVLDICQGQQLTLSQFGQLDTQLGRLFADAVNALLKEQNLQARDIVAIGCHGQTVWHEPTGVAPHTLQIGDNNQIVARTGITVVGDFRRRDIALGGQGAPLVPAFHHALLAHPTERRMVLNIGGIANLSLLIPGQPVGGYDTGPGNMLMDAWIWRQAGKPYDKDAEWARAGKVILPLLQNMLSDPYFSQPAPKSTGREYFNYGWLERHLRHFPGVDPRDVQATLAELTAVTISEQVLLSGGCERLMVCGGGSRNPLLMARLAALLPGTEVTTTDAVGISGDDMEALAFAWLARRTLAGLPGNLPSVTGASQETVLGAIFPANP
;
A
#
# COMPACT_ATOMS: atom_id res chain seq x y z
N MET A 1 7.22 -6.63 -27.83
CA MET A 1 6.49 -6.05 -26.68
C MET A 1 7.23 -4.79 -26.24
N LYS A 2 6.56 -3.70 -25.86
CA LYS A 2 7.25 -2.42 -25.58
C LYS A 2 7.94 -2.47 -24.21
N SER A 3 9.18 -2.95 -24.19
CA SER A 3 10.13 -2.58 -23.14
C SER A 3 10.40 -1.09 -23.24
N GLY A 4 10.54 -0.40 -22.11
CA GLY A 4 10.80 1.04 -22.13
C GLY A 4 10.56 1.69 -20.78
N ARG A 5 10.50 3.03 -20.79
CA ARG A 5 10.24 3.81 -19.59
C ARG A 5 8.74 3.99 -19.38
N PHE A 6 8.30 3.74 -18.18
CA PHE A 6 6.93 3.94 -17.73
C PHE A 6 6.94 4.86 -16.52
N ILE A 7 5.88 5.65 -16.40
CA ILE A 7 5.66 6.46 -15.20
C ILE A 7 4.48 5.88 -14.45
N GLY A 8 4.58 5.75 -13.14
CA GLY A 8 3.49 5.40 -12.25
C GLY A 8 3.04 6.61 -11.45
N VAL A 9 1.73 6.79 -11.28
CA VAL A 9 1.13 7.88 -10.50
C VAL A 9 0.19 7.27 -9.46
N MET A 10 0.44 7.58 -8.19
CA MET A 10 -0.38 7.16 -7.06
C MET A 10 -0.69 8.36 -6.15
N SER A 11 -1.94 8.46 -5.71
CA SER A 11 -2.35 9.37 -4.63
C SER A 11 -3.11 8.53 -3.60
N GLY A 12 -2.44 8.29 -2.47
CA GLY A 12 -2.99 7.48 -1.38
C GLY A 12 -4.16 8.15 -0.68
N THR A 13 -4.88 7.39 0.16
CA THR A 13 -6.03 7.90 0.92
C THR A 13 -5.64 8.91 2.01
N SER A 14 -4.36 8.99 2.39
CA SER A 14 -3.87 10.01 3.32
C SER A 14 -3.76 11.41 2.69
N LEU A 15 -3.78 11.50 1.36
CA LEU A 15 -3.69 12.76 0.60
C LEU A 15 -2.48 13.62 1.02
N ASP A 16 -1.36 12.98 1.32
CA ASP A 16 -0.15 13.69 1.75
C ASP A 16 0.67 14.22 0.57
N GLY A 17 0.55 13.57 -0.59
CA GLY A 17 1.22 13.91 -1.83
C GLY A 17 0.74 13.05 -2.99
N VAL A 18 1.19 13.41 -4.19
CA VAL A 18 1.10 12.60 -5.41
C VAL A 18 2.46 11.97 -5.64
N ASP A 19 2.54 10.66 -5.51
CA ASP A 19 3.78 9.92 -5.73
C ASP A 19 3.89 9.54 -7.20
N VAL A 20 5.00 9.94 -7.79
CA VAL A 20 5.30 9.76 -9.21
C VAL A 20 6.60 9.00 -9.34
N VAL A 21 6.58 7.86 -10.02
CA VAL A 21 7.75 6.97 -10.15
C VAL A 21 8.07 6.75 -11.62
N LEU A 22 9.33 6.98 -12.00
CA LEU A 22 9.87 6.61 -13.30
C LEU A 22 10.55 5.24 -13.19
N ALA A 23 10.18 4.30 -14.06
CA ALA A 23 10.78 2.99 -14.11
C ALA A 23 11.10 2.54 -15.53
N THR A 24 12.17 1.76 -15.69
CA THR A 24 12.39 0.95 -16.89
C THR A 24 11.77 -0.42 -16.67
N ILE A 25 10.90 -0.83 -17.59
CA ILE A 25 10.18 -2.09 -17.50
C ILE A 25 10.39 -2.87 -18.78
N ASP A 26 10.79 -4.12 -18.65
CA ASP A 26 10.86 -5.12 -19.72
C ASP A 26 10.08 -6.39 -19.34
N GLU A 27 10.32 -7.50 -20.05
CA GLU A 27 9.65 -8.79 -19.78
C GLU A 27 10.00 -9.42 -18.44
N HIS A 28 11.20 -9.19 -17.94
CA HIS A 28 11.75 -9.89 -16.78
C HIS A 28 12.08 -8.96 -15.62
N ARG A 29 12.12 -7.65 -15.84
CA ARG A 29 12.61 -6.68 -14.86
C ARG A 29 11.74 -5.42 -14.80
N VAL A 30 11.58 -4.95 -13.57
CA VAL A 30 11.13 -3.59 -13.24
C VAL A 30 12.27 -2.93 -12.47
N ALA A 31 12.78 -1.83 -13.00
CA ALA A 31 13.86 -1.07 -12.36
C ALA A 31 13.42 0.39 -12.20
N GLN A 32 13.22 0.82 -10.95
CA GLN A 32 12.98 2.22 -10.64
C GLN A 32 14.22 3.05 -10.98
N LEU A 33 14.00 4.20 -11.63
CA LEU A 33 15.04 5.16 -12.02
C LEU A 33 15.01 6.43 -11.17
N ALA A 34 13.80 6.93 -10.88
CA ALA A 34 13.58 8.14 -10.12
C ALA A 34 12.18 8.12 -9.50
N SER A 35 12.00 8.90 -8.44
CA SER A 35 10.69 9.17 -7.85
C SER A 35 10.59 10.62 -7.40
N LEU A 36 9.37 11.12 -7.32
CA LEU A 36 9.03 12.46 -6.88
C LEU A 36 7.71 12.38 -6.09
N SER A 37 7.66 12.96 -4.90
CA SER A 37 6.40 13.21 -4.20
C SER A 37 6.02 14.67 -4.38
N TRP A 38 4.85 14.91 -4.96
CA TRP A 38 4.37 16.23 -5.34
C TRP A 38 3.25 16.70 -4.40
N PRO A 39 3.34 17.89 -3.79
CA PRO A 39 2.40 18.30 -2.75
C PRO A 39 0.99 18.54 -3.32
N ILE A 40 -0.03 18.08 -2.59
CA ILE A 40 -1.43 18.38 -2.89
C ILE A 40 -1.80 19.73 -2.22
N PRO A 41 -2.28 20.74 -2.97
CA PRO A 41 -2.74 21.99 -2.38
C PRO A 41 -3.81 21.77 -1.30
N VAL A 42 -3.70 22.49 -0.19
CA VAL A 42 -4.60 22.30 0.99
C VAL A 42 -6.07 22.40 0.62
N SER A 43 -6.46 23.35 -0.23
CA SER A 43 -7.85 23.50 -0.68
C SER A 43 -8.34 22.30 -1.49
N LEU A 44 -7.47 21.71 -2.30
CA LEU A 44 -7.78 20.53 -3.11
C LEU A 44 -7.88 19.27 -2.23
N LYS A 45 -6.95 19.12 -1.27
CA LYS A 45 -7.01 18.06 -0.24
C LYS A 45 -8.34 18.11 0.51
N GLN A 46 -8.75 19.30 0.97
CA GLN A 46 -10.02 19.46 1.67
C GLN A 46 -11.21 19.09 0.79
N ALA A 47 -11.24 19.55 -0.47
CA ALA A 47 -12.33 19.22 -1.40
C ALA A 47 -12.46 17.72 -1.67
N VAL A 48 -11.36 16.97 -1.73
CA VAL A 48 -11.39 15.50 -1.85
C VAL A 48 -11.94 14.87 -0.56
N LEU A 49 -11.44 15.29 0.61
CA LEU A 49 -11.91 14.77 1.90
C LEU A 49 -13.41 14.98 2.10
N ASP A 50 -13.92 16.14 1.67
CA ASP A 50 -15.34 16.49 1.71
C ASP A 50 -16.20 15.62 0.79
N ILE A 51 -15.64 14.86 -0.17
CA ILE A 51 -16.43 13.92 -0.97
C ILE A 51 -16.34 12.51 -0.39
N CYS A 52 -15.16 12.12 0.10
CA CYS A 52 -14.95 10.81 0.71
C CYS A 52 -15.81 10.58 1.97
N GLN A 53 -16.25 11.64 2.64
CA GLN A 53 -17.06 11.58 3.86
C GLN A 53 -18.59 11.56 3.58
N GLY A 54 -19.01 11.48 2.32
CA GLY A 54 -20.41 11.31 1.93
C GLY A 54 -21.24 12.60 1.92
N GLN A 55 -20.61 13.78 1.89
CA GLN A 55 -21.30 15.05 1.77
C GLN A 55 -22.01 15.18 0.40
N GLN A 56 -23.03 16.03 0.36
CA GLN A 56 -23.72 16.35 -0.89
C GLN A 56 -22.77 17.07 -1.87
N LEU A 57 -22.77 16.59 -3.10
CA LEU A 57 -21.95 17.10 -4.20
C LEU A 57 -22.80 17.19 -5.47
N THR A 58 -22.63 18.28 -6.22
CA THR A 58 -23.20 18.40 -7.57
C THR A 58 -22.29 17.76 -8.62
N LEU A 59 -22.87 17.28 -9.73
CA LEU A 59 -22.07 16.76 -10.86
C LEU A 59 -21.06 17.77 -11.41
N SER A 60 -21.37 19.07 -11.33
CA SER A 60 -20.43 20.13 -11.74
C SER A 60 -19.21 20.19 -10.83
N GLN A 61 -19.41 20.15 -9.50
CA GLN A 61 -18.31 20.13 -8.54
C GLN A 61 -17.46 18.84 -8.68
N PHE A 62 -18.12 17.70 -8.92
CA PHE A 62 -17.42 16.45 -9.21
C PHE A 62 -16.49 16.58 -10.41
N GLY A 63 -17.01 17.06 -11.54
CA GLY A 63 -16.22 17.23 -12.77
C GLY A 63 -15.10 18.27 -12.62
N GLN A 64 -15.33 19.33 -11.85
CA GLN A 64 -14.29 20.31 -11.51
C GLN A 64 -13.15 19.67 -10.73
N LEU A 65 -13.47 18.86 -9.71
CA LEU A 65 -12.46 18.21 -8.89
C LEU A 65 -11.67 17.16 -9.68
N ASP A 66 -12.36 16.33 -10.46
CA ASP A 66 -11.77 15.34 -11.36
C ASP A 66 -10.76 16.00 -12.33
N THR A 67 -11.16 17.12 -12.92
CA THR A 67 -10.28 17.94 -13.78
C THR A 67 -9.09 18.50 -13.00
N GLN A 68 -9.31 19.08 -11.81
CA GLN A 68 -8.24 19.67 -11.01
C GLN A 68 -7.18 18.64 -10.59
N LEU A 69 -7.60 17.45 -10.20
CA LEU A 69 -6.70 16.35 -9.88
C LEU A 69 -5.93 15.86 -11.12
N GLY A 70 -6.60 15.70 -12.26
CA GLY A 70 -5.92 15.34 -13.52
C GLY A 70 -4.82 16.35 -13.90
N ARG A 71 -5.06 17.65 -13.65
CA ARG A 71 -4.04 18.69 -13.84
C ARG A 71 -2.89 18.57 -12.84
N LEU A 72 -3.19 18.36 -11.55
CA LEU A 72 -2.17 18.18 -10.53
C LEU A 72 -1.26 16.97 -10.84
N PHE A 73 -1.86 15.85 -11.25
CA PHE A 73 -1.12 14.65 -11.63
C PHE A 73 -0.24 14.90 -12.86
N ALA A 74 -0.74 15.65 -13.84
CA ALA A 74 0.08 16.07 -14.99
C ALA A 74 1.25 16.97 -14.59
N ASP A 75 1.02 17.92 -13.67
CA ASP A 75 2.06 18.82 -13.16
C ASP A 75 3.15 18.03 -12.43
N ALA A 76 2.77 17.03 -11.63
CA ALA A 76 3.68 16.12 -10.94
C ALA A 76 4.53 15.29 -11.93
N VAL A 77 3.91 14.74 -12.98
CA VAL A 77 4.62 14.03 -14.06
C VAL A 77 5.59 14.94 -14.80
N ASN A 78 5.15 16.14 -15.18
CA ASN A 78 6.00 17.10 -15.89
C ASN A 78 7.18 17.59 -15.02
N ALA A 79 6.97 17.72 -13.72
CA ALA A 79 8.04 18.03 -12.78
C ALA A 79 9.10 16.92 -12.74
N LEU A 80 8.68 15.65 -12.64
CA LEU A 80 9.58 14.49 -12.70
C LEU A 80 10.34 14.44 -14.04
N LEU A 81 9.67 14.64 -15.17
CA LEU A 81 10.32 14.67 -16.49
C LEU A 81 11.38 15.77 -16.59
N LYS A 82 11.07 16.97 -16.09
CA LYS A 82 11.99 18.10 -16.07
C LYS A 82 13.22 17.79 -15.21
N GLU A 83 13.02 17.20 -14.03
CA GLU A 83 14.11 16.85 -13.10
C GLU A 83 15.03 15.78 -13.67
N GLN A 84 14.48 14.84 -14.44
CA GLN A 84 15.22 13.78 -15.12
C GLN A 84 15.72 14.17 -16.52
N ASN A 85 15.49 15.40 -16.97
CA ASN A 85 15.82 15.88 -18.31
C ASN A 85 15.28 14.97 -19.44
N LEU A 86 14.05 14.48 -19.27
CA LEU A 86 13.35 13.61 -20.22
C LEU A 86 12.23 14.36 -20.93
N GLN A 87 11.88 13.88 -22.12
CA GLN A 87 10.75 14.37 -22.91
C GLN A 87 9.64 13.33 -22.95
N ALA A 88 8.43 13.77 -23.33
CA ALA A 88 7.26 12.89 -23.45
C ALA A 88 7.53 11.64 -24.31
N ARG A 89 8.25 11.82 -25.44
CA ARG A 89 8.62 10.74 -26.37
C ARG A 89 9.53 9.67 -25.76
N ASP A 90 10.18 9.95 -24.63
CA ASP A 90 11.04 9.00 -23.94
C ASP A 90 10.24 8.04 -23.04
N ILE A 91 8.95 8.30 -22.85
CA ILE A 91 8.03 7.55 -22.00
C ILE A 91 7.03 6.78 -22.86
N VAL A 92 6.90 5.48 -22.60
CA VAL A 92 5.95 4.61 -23.29
C VAL A 92 4.51 4.91 -22.86
N ALA A 93 4.28 4.96 -21.55
CA ALA A 93 2.98 5.32 -20.97
C ALA A 93 3.09 5.71 -19.50
N ILE A 94 2.05 6.38 -19.02
CA ILE A 94 1.77 6.64 -17.61
C ILE A 94 0.73 5.62 -17.11
N GLY A 95 0.97 4.97 -15.99
CA GLY A 95 -0.03 4.24 -15.22
C GLY A 95 -0.56 5.11 -14.09
N CYS A 96 -1.80 5.58 -14.21
CA CYS A 96 -2.41 6.47 -13.23
C CYS A 96 -3.48 5.74 -12.43
N HIS A 97 -3.25 5.54 -11.13
CA HIS A 97 -4.30 5.05 -10.24
C HIS A 97 -5.45 6.06 -10.12
N GLY A 98 -5.10 7.33 -10.03
CA GLY A 98 -5.98 8.42 -9.63
C GLY A 98 -6.10 8.54 -8.11
N GLN A 99 -7.16 9.21 -7.67
CA GLN A 99 -7.53 9.37 -6.26
C GLN A 99 -8.83 8.61 -6.00
N THR A 100 -8.80 7.61 -5.11
CA THR A 100 -10.04 6.94 -4.68
C THR A 100 -10.90 7.92 -3.88
N VAL A 101 -12.17 8.07 -4.30
CA VAL A 101 -13.22 8.81 -3.58
C VAL A 101 -14.34 7.92 -3.08
N TRP A 102 -14.54 6.76 -3.71
CA TRP A 102 -15.49 5.75 -3.26
C TRP A 102 -14.98 4.35 -3.58
N HIS A 103 -15.26 3.40 -2.71
CA HIS A 103 -14.93 1.99 -2.93
C HIS A 103 -15.96 1.11 -2.23
N GLU A 104 -16.81 0.46 -3.02
CA GLU A 104 -17.91 -0.38 -2.55
C GLU A 104 -18.02 -1.63 -3.45
N PRO A 105 -17.08 -2.58 -3.32
CA PRO A 105 -17.00 -3.74 -4.21
C PRO A 105 -18.06 -4.83 -3.92
N THR A 106 -18.98 -4.58 -3.00
CA THR A 106 -20.04 -5.51 -2.60
C THR A 106 -21.36 -4.77 -2.51
N GLY A 107 -22.49 -5.47 -2.63
CA GLY A 107 -23.82 -4.87 -2.53
C GLY A 107 -24.62 -5.05 -3.82
N VAL A 108 -25.68 -4.27 -3.98
CA VAL A 108 -26.60 -4.39 -5.13
C VAL A 108 -25.93 -3.95 -6.45
N ALA A 109 -25.05 -2.96 -6.37
CA ALA A 109 -24.28 -2.44 -7.51
C ALA A 109 -22.81 -2.24 -7.12
N PRO A 110 -22.00 -3.32 -7.08
CA PRO A 110 -20.57 -3.22 -6.79
C PRO A 110 -19.87 -2.20 -7.68
N HIS A 111 -19.15 -1.26 -7.09
CA HIS A 111 -18.46 -0.21 -7.82
C HIS A 111 -17.29 0.38 -7.03
N THR A 112 -16.47 1.14 -7.76
CA THR A 112 -15.32 1.87 -7.21
C THR A 112 -15.14 3.11 -8.06
N LEU A 113 -14.69 4.20 -7.44
CA LEU A 113 -14.54 5.48 -8.09
C LEU A 113 -13.19 6.09 -7.77
N GLN A 114 -12.35 6.16 -8.79
CA GLN A 114 -11.10 6.90 -8.79
C GLN A 114 -11.27 8.12 -9.70
N ILE A 115 -10.89 9.30 -9.20
CA ILE A 115 -10.92 10.57 -9.95
C ILE A 115 -9.51 11.09 -10.23
N GLY A 116 -9.42 12.04 -11.15
CA GLY A 116 -8.20 12.50 -11.78
C GLY A 116 -8.28 12.23 -13.27
N ASP A 117 -8.83 13.18 -14.03
CA ASP A 117 -9.14 13.01 -15.45
C ASP A 117 -7.88 12.63 -16.25
N ASN A 118 -7.82 11.38 -16.69
CA ASN A 118 -6.71 10.86 -17.49
C ASN A 118 -6.55 11.62 -18.83
N ASN A 119 -7.62 12.20 -19.37
CA ASN A 119 -7.53 13.04 -20.58
C ASN A 119 -6.82 14.37 -20.30
N GLN A 120 -6.97 14.97 -19.11
CA GLN A 120 -6.14 16.12 -18.72
C GLN A 120 -4.67 15.73 -18.66
N ILE A 121 -4.36 14.55 -18.11
CA ILE A 121 -2.98 14.05 -18.01
C ILE A 121 -2.39 13.86 -19.41
N VAL A 122 -3.11 13.18 -20.30
CA VAL A 122 -2.68 13.02 -21.71
C VAL A 122 -2.45 14.38 -22.38
N ALA A 123 -3.43 15.30 -22.29
CA ALA A 123 -3.36 16.59 -22.98
C ALA A 123 -2.20 17.48 -22.49
N ARG A 124 -1.78 17.33 -21.23
CA ARG A 124 -0.75 18.16 -20.60
C ARG A 124 0.64 17.57 -20.61
N THR A 125 0.74 16.25 -20.74
CA THR A 125 2.03 15.54 -20.78
C THR A 125 2.42 15.12 -22.18
N GLY A 126 1.44 14.96 -23.09
CA GLY A 126 1.66 14.36 -24.40
C GLY A 126 1.97 12.86 -24.35
N ILE A 127 1.71 12.19 -23.23
CA ILE A 127 2.02 10.77 -23.00
C ILE A 127 0.72 9.99 -22.90
N THR A 128 0.69 8.78 -23.48
CA THR A 128 -0.46 7.87 -23.35
C THR A 128 -0.64 7.47 -21.89
N VAL A 129 -1.87 7.49 -21.39
CA VAL A 129 -2.20 7.13 -20.01
C VAL A 129 -2.99 5.83 -20.01
N VAL A 130 -2.64 4.93 -19.09
CA VAL A 130 -3.49 3.83 -18.67
C VAL A 130 -4.00 4.16 -17.27
N GLY A 131 -5.31 4.21 -17.10
CA GLY A 131 -5.95 4.45 -15.79
C GLY A 131 -7.14 3.53 -15.56
N ASP A 132 -7.93 3.77 -14.51
CA ASP A 132 -9.13 2.98 -14.17
C ASP A 132 -8.86 1.47 -13.97
N PHE A 133 -7.83 1.13 -13.20
CA PHE A 133 -7.39 -0.25 -13.04
C PHE A 133 -8.37 -1.14 -12.25
N ARG A 134 -9.18 -0.56 -11.36
CA ARG A 134 -9.98 -1.34 -10.40
C ARG A 134 -11.31 -1.82 -10.95
N ARG A 135 -11.97 -1.02 -11.81
CA ARG A 135 -13.36 -1.28 -12.24
C ARG A 135 -13.52 -2.59 -13.01
N ARG A 136 -12.53 -2.99 -13.80
CA ARG A 136 -12.60 -4.24 -14.57
C ARG A 136 -12.50 -5.49 -13.71
N ASP A 137 -11.77 -5.42 -12.60
CA ASP A 137 -11.71 -6.51 -11.63
C ASP A 137 -13.06 -6.69 -10.92
N ILE A 138 -13.68 -5.59 -10.48
CA ILE A 138 -15.04 -5.59 -9.91
C ILE A 138 -16.09 -6.10 -10.90
N ALA A 139 -15.97 -5.73 -12.18
CA ALA A 139 -16.86 -6.23 -13.23
C ALA A 139 -16.81 -7.76 -13.41
N LEU A 140 -15.74 -8.41 -12.94
CA LEU A 140 -15.58 -9.86 -12.94
C LEU A 140 -15.87 -10.51 -11.57
N GLY A 141 -16.49 -9.77 -10.66
CA GLY A 141 -16.86 -10.22 -9.31
C GLY A 141 -15.74 -10.10 -8.28
N GLY A 142 -14.62 -9.46 -8.63
CA GLY A 142 -13.52 -9.22 -7.70
C GLY A 142 -13.78 -8.01 -6.79
N GLN A 143 -12.87 -7.83 -5.84
CA GLN A 143 -12.91 -6.71 -4.90
C GLN A 143 -12.31 -5.41 -5.48
N GLY A 144 -11.63 -5.43 -6.63
CA GLY A 144 -10.91 -4.26 -7.17
C GLY A 144 -9.66 -3.87 -6.37
N ALA A 145 -9.31 -4.63 -5.35
CA ALA A 145 -8.18 -4.43 -4.45
C ALA A 145 -7.86 -5.72 -3.66
N PRO A 146 -6.63 -5.87 -3.13
CA PRO A 146 -5.43 -5.13 -3.55
C PRO A 146 -4.93 -5.62 -4.92
N LEU A 147 -4.44 -4.70 -5.76
CA LEU A 147 -3.87 -5.03 -7.09
C LEU A 147 -2.35 -5.26 -7.04
N VAL A 148 -1.70 -4.77 -5.99
CA VAL A 148 -0.25 -4.83 -5.80
C VAL A 148 0.31 -6.27 -5.66
N PRO A 149 -0.40 -7.27 -5.11
CA PRO A 149 0.14 -8.63 -5.01
C PRO A 149 0.53 -9.27 -6.36
N ALA A 150 -0.17 -8.94 -7.45
CA ALA A 150 0.25 -9.38 -8.79
C ALA A 150 1.61 -8.81 -9.19
N PHE A 151 1.85 -7.54 -8.82
CA PHE A 151 3.12 -6.87 -9.01
C PHE A 151 4.23 -7.44 -8.10
N HIS A 152 3.93 -7.68 -6.81
CA HIS A 152 4.86 -8.36 -5.90
C HIS A 152 5.28 -9.72 -6.45
N HIS A 153 4.34 -10.52 -6.93
CA HIS A 153 4.66 -11.80 -7.53
C HIS A 153 5.55 -11.64 -8.77
N ALA A 154 5.23 -10.72 -9.67
CA ALA A 154 6.02 -10.48 -10.88
C ALA A 154 7.46 -10.01 -10.58
N LEU A 155 7.66 -9.24 -9.51
CA LEU A 155 8.94 -8.64 -9.18
C LEU A 155 9.79 -9.46 -8.21
N LEU A 156 9.14 -10.11 -7.25
CA LEU A 156 9.79 -10.70 -6.07
C LEU A 156 9.63 -12.20 -5.97
N ALA A 157 8.78 -12.86 -6.76
CA ALA A 157 8.71 -14.32 -6.73
C ALA A 157 10.05 -14.95 -7.13
N HIS A 158 10.32 -16.14 -6.60
CA HIS A 158 11.50 -16.91 -6.90
C HIS A 158 11.08 -18.35 -7.26
N PRO A 159 11.77 -19.04 -8.18
CA PRO A 159 11.38 -20.40 -8.57
C PRO A 159 11.45 -21.42 -7.43
N THR A 160 12.29 -21.19 -6.42
CA THR A 160 12.54 -22.16 -5.33
C THR A 160 12.54 -21.56 -3.93
N GLU A 161 12.62 -20.25 -3.78
CA GLU A 161 12.74 -19.57 -2.48
C GLU A 161 11.35 -19.07 -2.09
N ARG A 162 10.91 -19.36 -0.86
CA ARG A 162 9.67 -18.83 -0.30
C ARG A 162 9.96 -17.42 0.16
N ARG A 163 9.25 -16.48 -0.46
CA ARG A 163 9.39 -15.06 -0.15
C ARG A 163 8.07 -14.53 0.38
N MET A 164 8.16 -13.61 1.32
CA MET A 164 6.99 -12.88 1.81
C MET A 164 7.28 -11.39 1.77
N VAL A 165 6.27 -10.60 1.39
CA VAL A 165 6.32 -9.14 1.47
C VAL A 165 5.43 -8.71 2.60
N LEU A 166 5.96 -7.93 3.53
CA LEU A 166 5.28 -7.43 4.72
C LEU A 166 5.16 -5.90 4.63
N ASN A 167 3.96 -5.38 4.51
CA ASN A 167 3.73 -3.95 4.68
C ASN A 167 3.35 -3.65 6.13
N ILE A 168 4.11 -2.79 6.82
CA ILE A 168 3.79 -2.30 8.17
C ILE A 168 3.29 -0.86 8.08
N GLY A 169 2.02 -0.71 7.71
CA GLY A 169 1.28 0.56 7.74
C GLY A 169 0.60 0.75 9.09
N GLY A 170 -0.61 1.35 9.10
CA GLY A 170 -1.46 1.34 10.29
C GLY A 170 -1.85 -0.09 10.70
N ILE A 171 -2.26 -0.89 9.72
CA ILE A 171 -2.42 -2.35 9.79
C ILE A 171 -1.23 -3.00 9.09
N ALA A 172 -0.78 -4.14 9.60
CA ALA A 172 0.28 -4.93 8.99
C ALA A 172 -0.32 -6.04 8.12
N ASN A 173 0.14 -6.15 6.87
CA ASN A 173 -0.35 -7.15 5.92
C ASN A 173 0.77 -7.91 5.21
N LEU A 174 0.49 -9.18 4.87
CA LEU A 174 1.42 -10.09 4.22
C LEU A 174 0.98 -10.38 2.79
N SER A 175 1.94 -10.46 1.86
CA SER A 175 1.82 -11.15 0.58
C SER A 175 2.67 -12.43 0.62
N LEU A 176 2.07 -13.57 0.31
CA LEU A 176 2.72 -14.88 0.30
C LEU A 176 3.16 -15.23 -1.12
N LEU A 177 4.47 -15.25 -1.37
CA LEU A 177 5.08 -15.61 -2.66
C LEU A 177 5.77 -16.96 -2.53
N ILE A 178 4.96 -18.02 -2.44
CA ILE A 178 5.42 -19.39 -2.19
C ILE A 178 5.43 -20.18 -3.51
N PRO A 179 6.58 -20.76 -3.91
CA PRO A 179 6.66 -21.58 -5.12
C PRO A 179 5.62 -22.71 -5.12
N GLY A 180 4.90 -22.86 -6.24
CA GLY A 180 3.89 -23.90 -6.41
C GLY A 180 2.57 -23.68 -5.66
N GLN A 181 2.39 -22.53 -4.99
CA GLN A 181 1.13 -22.15 -4.36
C GLN A 181 0.55 -20.88 -5.02
N PRO A 182 -0.79 -20.72 -5.05
CA PRO A 182 -1.39 -19.45 -5.44
C PRO A 182 -0.89 -18.31 -4.55
N VAL A 183 -0.69 -17.13 -5.13
CA VAL A 183 -0.37 -15.93 -4.35
C VAL A 183 -1.50 -15.66 -3.38
N GLY A 184 -1.15 -15.56 -2.10
CA GLY A 184 -2.06 -15.21 -1.02
C GLY A 184 -1.71 -13.86 -0.41
N GLY A 185 -2.63 -13.31 0.36
CA GLY A 185 -2.36 -12.16 1.21
C GLY A 185 -3.51 -11.86 2.16
N TYR A 186 -3.19 -11.30 3.31
CA TYR A 186 -4.14 -11.00 4.37
C TYR A 186 -3.53 -10.07 5.43
N ASP A 187 -4.38 -9.52 6.29
CA ASP A 187 -3.94 -8.70 7.42
C ASP A 187 -3.54 -9.56 8.62
N THR A 188 -2.37 -9.27 9.18
CA THR A 188 -1.85 -9.95 10.38
C THR A 188 -2.42 -9.36 11.67
N GLY A 189 -2.81 -8.08 11.63
CA GLY A 189 -3.29 -7.31 12.78
C GLY A 189 -2.71 -5.89 12.80
N PRO A 190 -2.55 -5.27 13.98
CA PRO A 190 -2.09 -3.90 14.09
C PRO A 190 -0.62 -3.77 13.65
N GLY A 191 -0.35 -2.82 12.76
CA GLY A 191 0.98 -2.30 12.47
C GLY A 191 1.31 -1.14 13.40
N ASN A 192 1.48 0.06 12.86
CA ASN A 192 1.83 1.25 13.64
C ASN A 192 0.66 1.88 14.40
N MET A 193 -0.60 1.61 14.03
CA MET A 193 -1.71 2.46 14.47
C MET A 193 -1.94 2.51 15.98
N LEU A 194 -1.69 1.42 16.70
CA LEU A 194 -1.85 1.39 18.17
C LEU A 194 -0.68 2.13 18.84
N MET A 195 0.53 1.96 18.32
CA MET A 195 1.73 2.67 18.79
C MET A 195 1.60 4.18 18.57
N ASP A 196 1.14 4.59 17.39
CA ASP A 196 0.93 6.00 17.03
C ASP A 196 -0.16 6.62 17.91
N ALA A 197 -1.29 5.93 18.09
CA ALA A 197 -2.36 6.40 18.94
C ALA A 197 -1.93 6.52 20.42
N TRP A 198 -1.10 5.60 20.91
CA TRP A 198 -0.60 5.63 22.27
C TRP A 198 0.36 6.80 22.52
N ILE A 199 1.41 6.96 21.69
CA ILE A 199 2.35 8.05 21.87
C ILE A 199 1.71 9.43 21.64
N TRP A 200 0.73 9.52 20.74
CA TRP A 200 -0.06 10.75 20.59
C TRP A 200 -0.75 11.15 21.89
N ARG A 201 -1.46 10.20 22.55
CA ARG A 201 -2.17 10.48 23.80
C ARG A 201 -1.25 10.80 24.98
N GLN A 202 -0.08 10.18 25.02
CA GLN A 202 0.83 10.27 26.17
C GLN A 202 1.86 11.39 26.06
N ALA A 203 2.27 11.74 24.83
CA ALA A 203 3.36 12.67 24.58
C ALA A 203 3.08 13.70 23.48
N GLY A 204 1.89 13.69 22.86
CA GLY A 204 1.51 14.63 21.80
C GLY A 204 2.33 14.50 20.51
N LYS A 205 3.09 13.41 20.35
CA LYS A 205 3.88 13.13 19.15
C LYS A 205 3.06 12.29 18.16
N PRO A 206 3.18 12.52 16.84
CA PRO A 206 2.40 11.81 15.85
C PRO A 206 2.76 10.31 15.73
N TYR A 207 4.04 9.97 15.97
CA TYR A 207 4.55 8.60 15.98
C TYR A 207 5.83 8.51 16.83
N ASP A 208 6.27 7.29 17.15
CA ASP A 208 7.51 7.03 17.89
C ASP A 208 8.70 6.94 16.94
N LYS A 209 9.32 8.10 16.68
CA LYS A 209 10.45 8.21 15.77
C LYS A 209 11.62 7.35 16.25
N ASP A 210 12.13 6.52 15.34
CA ASP A 210 13.24 5.58 15.56
C ASP A 210 13.05 4.63 16.76
N ALA A 211 11.79 4.44 17.17
CA ALA A 211 11.38 3.69 18.37
C ALA A 211 12.08 4.15 19.66
N GLU A 212 12.50 5.42 19.74
CA GLU A 212 13.23 5.95 20.90
C GLU A 212 12.45 5.75 22.21
N TRP A 213 11.13 5.94 22.16
CA TRP A 213 10.28 5.85 23.34
C TRP A 213 10.01 4.41 23.74
N ALA A 214 9.69 3.54 22.77
CA ALA A 214 9.52 2.10 22.98
C ALA A 214 10.80 1.46 23.53
N ARG A 215 11.98 1.82 23.01
CA ARG A 215 13.28 1.27 23.45
C ARG A 215 13.67 1.66 24.86
N ALA A 216 13.10 2.74 25.39
CA ALA A 216 13.29 3.15 26.78
C ALA A 216 12.36 2.41 27.76
N GLY A 217 11.37 1.67 27.25
CA GLY A 217 10.46 0.85 28.03
C GLY A 217 10.86 -0.63 28.09
N LYS A 218 10.08 -1.40 28.83
CA LYS A 218 10.18 -2.85 28.94
C LYS A 218 8.84 -3.49 28.59
N VAL A 219 8.88 -4.60 27.86
CA VAL A 219 7.68 -5.36 27.52
C VAL A 219 7.00 -5.87 28.79
N ILE A 220 5.71 -5.56 28.94
CA ILE A 220 4.84 -6.05 30.00
C ILE A 220 4.23 -7.37 29.52
N LEU A 221 4.90 -8.50 29.83
CA LEU A 221 4.48 -9.82 29.34
C LEU A 221 3.00 -10.16 29.62
N PRO A 222 2.44 -9.89 30.82
CA PRO A 222 1.02 -10.21 31.05
C PRO A 222 0.06 -9.36 30.21
N LEU A 223 0.42 -8.10 29.89
CA LEU A 223 -0.36 -7.25 29.01
C LEU A 223 -0.28 -7.75 27.56
N LEU A 224 0.92 -8.12 27.10
CA LEU A 224 1.13 -8.73 25.79
C LEU A 224 0.29 -9.99 25.61
N GLN A 225 0.34 -10.91 26.57
CA GLN A 225 -0.42 -12.16 26.54
C GLN A 225 -1.93 -11.92 26.50
N ASN A 226 -2.41 -10.94 27.29
CA ASN A 226 -3.81 -10.56 27.27
C ASN A 226 -4.24 -10.01 25.89
N MET A 227 -3.40 -9.17 25.27
CA MET A 227 -3.66 -8.63 23.93
C MET A 227 -3.64 -9.73 22.85
N LEU A 228 -2.67 -10.65 22.91
CA LEU A 228 -2.55 -11.77 21.97
C LEU A 228 -3.72 -12.77 22.07
N SER A 229 -4.45 -12.79 23.18
CA SER A 229 -5.65 -13.63 23.34
C SER A 229 -6.86 -13.16 22.53
N ASP A 230 -6.76 -12.00 21.86
CA ASP A 230 -7.83 -11.49 21.01
C ASP A 230 -8.16 -12.49 19.88
N PRO A 231 -9.45 -12.82 19.66
CA PRO A 231 -9.86 -13.83 18.68
C PRO A 231 -9.36 -13.56 17.26
N TYR A 232 -9.16 -12.29 16.88
CA TYR A 232 -8.69 -11.93 15.54
C TYR A 232 -7.37 -12.63 15.16
N PHE A 233 -6.44 -12.74 16.10
CA PHE A 233 -5.12 -13.33 15.83
C PHE A 233 -5.21 -14.82 15.50
N SER A 234 -6.20 -15.53 16.07
CA SER A 234 -6.47 -16.95 15.83
C SER A 234 -7.26 -17.27 14.55
N GLN A 235 -7.85 -16.26 13.89
CA GLN A 235 -8.65 -16.49 12.68
C GLN A 235 -7.77 -16.96 11.51
N PRO A 236 -8.24 -17.94 10.71
CA PRO A 236 -7.54 -18.36 9.50
C PRO A 236 -7.63 -17.29 8.40
N ALA A 237 -6.68 -17.29 7.47
CA ALA A 237 -6.80 -16.53 6.23
C ALA A 237 -7.88 -17.13 5.30
N PRO A 238 -8.53 -16.33 4.43
CA PRO A 238 -8.35 -14.89 4.25
C PRO A 238 -9.01 -14.07 5.37
N LYS A 239 -8.32 -13.04 5.86
CA LYS A 239 -8.83 -12.10 6.86
C LYS A 239 -8.31 -10.69 6.59
N SER A 240 -9.13 -9.69 6.91
CA SER A 240 -8.78 -8.28 6.85
C SER A 240 -9.29 -7.54 8.09
N THR A 241 -8.71 -6.38 8.38
CA THR A 241 -9.09 -5.54 9.50
C THR A 241 -8.65 -4.09 9.29
N GLY A 242 -9.01 -3.23 10.22
CA GLY A 242 -8.75 -1.81 10.15
C GLY A 242 -8.90 -1.13 11.49
N ARG A 243 -8.97 0.20 11.42
CA ARG A 243 -9.10 1.09 12.57
C ARG A 243 -10.45 0.91 13.30
N GLU A 244 -11.45 0.36 12.62
CA GLU A 244 -12.73 -0.02 13.21
C GLU A 244 -12.59 -1.11 14.29
N TYR A 245 -11.58 -1.99 14.17
CA TYR A 245 -11.33 -3.06 15.13
C TYR A 245 -10.19 -2.70 16.10
N PHE A 246 -8.98 -2.51 15.57
CA PHE A 246 -7.80 -2.14 16.35
C PHE A 246 -7.75 -0.62 16.50
N ASN A 247 -8.16 -0.13 17.67
CA ASN A 247 -8.15 1.30 17.97
C ASN A 247 -7.79 1.56 19.43
N TYR A 248 -7.73 2.85 19.79
CA TYR A 248 -7.41 3.22 21.16
C TYR A 248 -8.42 2.67 22.18
N GLY A 249 -9.70 2.55 21.82
CA GLY A 249 -10.72 1.94 22.69
C GLY A 249 -10.46 0.45 22.92
N TRP A 250 -9.97 -0.27 21.90
CA TRP A 250 -9.49 -1.65 22.06
C TRP A 250 -8.34 -1.70 23.07
N LEU A 251 -7.33 -0.84 22.93
CA LEU A 251 -6.19 -0.76 23.84
C LEU A 251 -6.61 -0.40 25.29
N GLU A 252 -7.50 0.58 25.47
CA GLU A 252 -8.01 0.99 26.79
C GLU A 252 -8.62 -0.19 27.55
N ARG A 253 -9.36 -1.08 26.89
CA ARG A 253 -9.96 -2.26 27.55
C ARG A 253 -8.90 -3.18 28.16
N HIS A 254 -7.79 -3.40 27.46
CA HIS A 254 -6.68 -4.19 27.99
C HIS A 254 -5.96 -3.45 29.13
N LEU A 255 -5.69 -2.16 28.97
CA LEU A 255 -4.97 -1.34 29.96
C LEU A 255 -5.73 -1.15 31.28
N ARG A 256 -7.05 -1.27 31.32
CA ARG A 256 -7.85 -1.20 32.57
C ARG A 256 -7.37 -2.16 33.66
N HIS A 257 -6.77 -3.28 33.27
CA HIS A 257 -6.24 -4.29 34.19
C HIS A 257 -4.79 -4.00 34.64
N PHE A 258 -4.18 -2.93 34.13
CA PHE A 258 -2.79 -2.55 34.36
C PHE A 258 -2.67 -1.06 34.73
N PRO A 259 -3.27 -0.62 35.85
CA PRO A 259 -3.21 0.79 36.25
C PRO A 259 -1.79 1.21 36.65
N GLY A 260 -1.38 2.42 36.28
CA GLY A 260 -0.13 3.05 36.73
C GLY A 260 1.16 2.50 36.08
N VAL A 261 1.05 1.72 35.01
CA VAL A 261 2.22 1.28 34.24
C VAL A 261 2.91 2.45 33.55
N ASP A 262 4.24 2.36 33.38
CA ASP A 262 4.99 3.37 32.63
C ASP A 262 4.50 3.40 31.18
N PRO A 263 4.15 4.57 30.63
CA PRO A 263 3.71 4.67 29.25
C PRO A 263 4.72 4.14 28.22
N ARG A 264 6.02 4.19 28.53
CA ARG A 264 7.07 3.60 27.68
C ARG A 264 6.98 2.08 27.64
N ASP A 265 6.65 1.46 28.76
CA ASP A 265 6.49 0.01 28.85
C ASP A 265 5.29 -0.45 28.02
N VAL A 266 4.20 0.33 28.02
CA VAL A 266 3.06 0.08 27.12
C VAL A 266 3.48 0.22 25.66
N GLN A 267 4.22 1.28 25.30
CA GLN A 267 4.71 1.45 23.93
C GLN A 267 5.60 0.28 23.48
N ALA A 268 6.53 -0.16 24.33
CA ALA A 268 7.38 -1.33 24.09
C ALA A 268 6.53 -2.61 23.89
N THR A 269 5.48 -2.77 24.70
CA THR A 269 4.57 -3.91 24.61
C THR A 269 3.73 -3.91 23.33
N LEU A 270 3.32 -2.72 22.84
CA LEU A 270 2.62 -2.58 21.57
C LEU A 270 3.52 -2.89 20.37
N ALA A 271 4.79 -2.45 20.40
CA ALA A 271 5.76 -2.84 19.38
C ALA A 271 5.98 -4.37 19.37
N GLU A 272 6.09 -4.98 20.55
CA GLU A 272 6.23 -6.44 20.67
C GLU A 272 4.98 -7.18 20.17
N LEU A 273 3.78 -6.68 20.45
CA LEU A 273 2.52 -7.24 19.92
C LEU A 273 2.55 -7.31 18.40
N THR A 274 2.89 -6.22 17.72
CA THR A 274 3.00 -6.18 16.26
C THR A 274 4.04 -7.16 15.74
N ALA A 275 5.23 -7.22 16.35
CA ALA A 275 6.28 -8.14 15.91
C ALA A 275 5.89 -9.62 16.10
N VAL A 276 5.25 -9.96 17.22
CA VAL A 276 4.81 -11.34 17.52
C VAL A 276 3.70 -11.78 16.57
N THR A 277 2.64 -10.98 16.39
CA THR A 277 1.51 -11.36 15.53
C THR A 277 1.93 -11.54 14.09
N ILE A 278 2.81 -10.69 13.56
CA ILE A 278 3.41 -10.86 12.23
C ILE A 278 4.20 -12.15 12.16
N SER A 279 5.10 -12.39 13.13
CA SER A 279 6.00 -13.57 13.11
C SER A 279 5.21 -14.88 13.19
N GLU A 280 4.17 -14.94 14.03
CA GLU A 280 3.26 -16.08 14.11
C GLU A 280 2.58 -16.36 12.75
N GLN A 281 2.11 -15.33 12.05
CA GLN A 281 1.47 -15.49 10.74
C GLN A 281 2.45 -15.97 9.65
N VAL A 282 3.71 -15.51 9.69
CA VAL A 282 4.78 -16.01 8.81
C VAL A 282 5.03 -17.50 9.05
N LEU A 283 5.12 -17.91 10.32
CA LEU A 283 5.35 -19.32 10.69
C LEU A 283 4.15 -20.21 10.35
N LEU A 284 2.92 -19.75 10.61
CA LEU A 284 1.69 -20.45 10.23
C LEU A 284 1.57 -20.65 8.71
N SER A 285 2.16 -19.75 7.92
CA SER A 285 2.27 -19.87 6.47
C SER A 285 3.41 -20.80 6.01
N GLY A 286 3.99 -21.58 6.92
CA GLY A 286 5.09 -22.51 6.66
C GLY A 286 6.47 -21.86 6.59
N GLY A 287 6.62 -20.62 7.10
CA GLY A 287 7.87 -19.87 7.10
C GLY A 287 8.30 -19.38 5.71
N CYS A 288 9.35 -18.57 5.70
CA CYS A 288 10.01 -18.09 4.49
C CYS A 288 11.52 -17.96 4.69
N GLU A 289 12.28 -18.10 3.60
CA GLU A 289 13.71 -17.79 3.61
C GLU A 289 13.94 -16.28 3.65
N ARG A 290 13.05 -15.48 3.04
CA ARG A 290 13.16 -14.00 3.06
C ARG A 290 11.83 -13.31 3.31
N LEU A 291 11.84 -12.40 4.29
CA LEU A 291 10.76 -11.48 4.63
C LEU A 291 11.18 -10.05 4.26
N MET A 292 10.57 -9.49 3.22
CA MET A 292 10.87 -8.14 2.73
C MET A 292 9.83 -7.15 3.27
N VAL A 293 10.28 -6.21 4.10
CA VAL A 293 9.44 -5.28 4.83
C VAL A 293 9.35 -3.92 4.12
N CYS A 294 8.15 -3.40 3.94
CA CYS A 294 7.86 -2.05 3.44
C CYS A 294 6.87 -1.32 4.38
N GLY A 295 6.49 -0.10 4.00
CA GLY A 295 5.63 0.77 4.82
C GLY A 295 6.37 1.46 5.97
N GLY A 296 5.71 2.38 6.66
CA GLY A 296 6.34 3.21 7.70
C GLY A 296 7.03 2.42 8.81
N GLY A 297 6.52 1.23 9.15
CA GLY A 297 7.11 0.38 10.18
C GLY A 297 8.43 -0.29 9.79
N SER A 298 8.81 -0.33 8.51
CA SER A 298 10.14 -0.78 8.09
C SER A 298 11.26 0.14 8.61
N ARG A 299 10.92 1.40 8.92
CA ARG A 299 11.83 2.40 9.50
C ARG A 299 11.90 2.33 11.03
N ASN A 300 11.10 1.47 11.66
CA ASN A 300 11.16 1.26 13.10
C ASN A 300 12.25 0.22 13.44
N PRO A 301 13.42 0.64 13.97
CA PRO A 301 14.54 -0.26 14.18
C PRO A 301 14.26 -1.32 15.26
N LEU A 302 13.38 -1.01 16.23
CA LEU A 302 12.96 -1.99 17.24
C LEU A 302 12.13 -3.10 16.58
N LEU A 303 11.11 -2.75 15.79
CA LEU A 303 10.28 -3.75 15.10
C LEU A 303 11.13 -4.65 14.19
N MET A 304 12.01 -4.06 13.37
CA MET A 304 12.88 -4.84 12.48
C MET A 304 13.78 -5.82 13.26
N ALA A 305 14.36 -5.37 14.38
CA ALA A 305 15.18 -6.22 15.24
C ALA A 305 14.36 -7.33 15.93
N ARG A 306 13.12 -7.03 16.36
CA ARG A 306 12.24 -8.02 16.98
C ARG A 306 11.78 -9.08 15.97
N LEU A 307 11.40 -8.67 14.75
CA LEU A 307 11.06 -9.61 13.67
C LEU A 307 12.22 -10.56 13.35
N ALA A 308 13.44 -10.03 13.20
CA ALA A 308 14.62 -10.85 12.95
C ALA A 308 14.91 -11.84 14.10
N ALA A 309 14.66 -11.43 15.35
CA ALA A 309 14.84 -12.30 16.52
C ALA A 309 13.76 -13.39 16.64
N LEU A 310 12.52 -13.08 16.23
CA LEU A 310 11.37 -14.00 16.31
C LEU A 310 11.30 -14.98 15.14
N LEU A 311 12.00 -14.72 14.05
CA LEU A 311 12.04 -15.55 12.83
C LEU A 311 13.46 -16.08 12.56
N PRO A 312 14.01 -16.96 13.42
CA PRO A 312 15.33 -17.52 13.21
C PRO A 312 15.37 -18.32 11.90
N GLY A 313 16.33 -18.01 11.03
CA GLY A 313 16.49 -18.65 9.72
C GLY A 313 15.79 -17.90 8.56
N THR A 314 15.02 -16.86 8.86
CA THR A 314 14.47 -15.95 7.84
C THR A 314 15.36 -14.72 7.71
N GLU A 315 15.75 -14.36 6.49
CA GLU A 315 16.36 -13.08 6.18
C GLU A 315 15.29 -11.98 6.23
N VAL A 316 15.28 -11.20 7.31
CA VAL A 316 14.40 -10.02 7.44
C VAL A 316 15.14 -8.80 6.90
N THR A 317 14.62 -8.22 5.82
CA THR A 317 15.24 -7.08 5.13
C THR A 317 14.17 -6.10 4.67
N THR A 318 14.53 -4.86 4.35
CA THR A 318 13.57 -3.92 3.74
C THR A 318 13.46 -4.17 2.24
N THR A 319 12.35 -3.76 1.63
CA THR A 319 12.26 -3.76 0.17
C THR A 319 13.30 -2.81 -0.46
N ASP A 320 13.65 -1.72 0.23
CA ASP A 320 14.66 -0.76 -0.21
C ASP A 320 16.03 -1.43 -0.38
N ALA A 321 16.39 -2.30 0.55
CA ALA A 321 17.67 -3.03 0.54
C ALA A 321 17.78 -4.01 -0.64
N VAL A 322 16.66 -4.42 -1.23
CA VAL A 322 16.61 -5.24 -2.45
C VAL A 322 16.28 -4.42 -3.71
N GLY A 323 16.38 -3.09 -3.62
CA GLY A 323 16.28 -2.16 -4.75
C GLY A 323 14.86 -1.72 -5.10
N ILE A 324 13.89 -1.90 -4.20
CA ILE A 324 12.50 -1.51 -4.41
C ILE A 324 12.08 -0.59 -3.27
N SER A 325 11.98 0.71 -3.56
CA SER A 325 11.59 1.68 -2.56
C SER A 325 10.22 1.34 -1.99
N GLY A 326 10.13 1.18 -0.67
CA GLY A 326 8.88 0.84 0.02
C GLY A 326 7.83 1.94 -0.11
N ASP A 327 8.27 3.20 -0.15
CA ASP A 327 7.42 4.39 -0.34
C ASP A 327 6.91 4.50 -1.78
N ASP A 328 7.69 4.01 -2.75
CA ASP A 328 7.38 4.09 -4.19
C ASP A 328 6.65 2.86 -4.74
N MET A 329 6.49 1.82 -3.92
CA MET A 329 6.02 0.50 -4.33
C MET A 329 4.65 0.53 -5.03
N GLU A 330 3.72 1.33 -4.51
CA GLU A 330 2.38 1.45 -5.09
C GLU A 330 2.42 2.16 -6.44
N ALA A 331 3.08 3.32 -6.54
CA ALA A 331 3.25 4.04 -7.80
C ALA A 331 3.97 3.16 -8.84
N LEU A 332 5.03 2.45 -8.44
CA LEU A 332 5.75 1.52 -9.31
C LEU A 332 4.84 0.37 -9.81
N ALA A 333 3.94 -0.13 -8.97
CA ALA A 333 2.95 -1.13 -9.38
C ALA A 333 2.02 -0.61 -10.48
N PHE A 334 1.62 0.67 -10.45
CA PHE A 334 0.80 1.26 -11.52
C PHE A 334 1.57 1.48 -12.81
N ALA A 335 2.87 1.82 -12.76
CA ALA A 335 3.74 1.82 -13.94
C ALA A 335 3.79 0.43 -14.60
N TRP A 336 3.92 -0.62 -13.78
CA TRP A 336 3.89 -2.01 -14.24
C TRP A 336 2.53 -2.41 -14.80
N LEU A 337 1.42 -2.03 -14.16
CA LEU A 337 0.08 -2.30 -14.67
C LEU A 337 -0.14 -1.65 -16.03
N ALA A 338 0.31 -0.42 -16.26
CA ALA A 338 0.23 0.21 -17.58
C ALA A 338 0.96 -0.62 -18.65
N ARG A 339 2.17 -1.12 -18.33
CA ARG A 339 2.91 -2.03 -19.22
C ARG A 339 2.14 -3.33 -19.50
N ARG A 340 1.52 -3.93 -18.48
CA ARG A 340 0.69 -5.14 -18.64
C ARG A 340 -0.51 -4.87 -19.55
N THR A 341 -1.21 -3.76 -19.36
CA THR A 341 -2.34 -3.33 -20.20
C THR A 341 -1.94 -3.16 -21.65
N LEU A 342 -0.85 -2.44 -21.92
CA LEU A 342 -0.36 -2.24 -23.29
C LEU A 342 0.15 -3.53 -23.94
N ALA A 343 0.60 -4.50 -23.14
CA ALA A 343 1.00 -5.82 -23.62
C ALA A 343 -0.17 -6.81 -23.76
N GLY A 344 -1.40 -6.43 -23.37
CA GLY A 344 -2.55 -7.34 -23.36
C GLY A 344 -2.46 -8.44 -22.31
N LEU A 345 -1.67 -8.22 -21.25
CA LEU A 345 -1.43 -9.21 -20.19
C LEU A 345 -2.27 -8.92 -18.94
N PRO A 346 -2.68 -9.94 -18.16
CA PRO A 346 -3.48 -9.73 -16.95
C PRO A 346 -2.77 -8.89 -15.89
N GLY A 347 -3.54 -8.11 -15.12
CA GLY A 347 -3.05 -7.28 -14.02
C GLY A 347 -3.58 -7.67 -12.63
N ASN A 348 -4.64 -8.48 -12.56
CA ASN A 348 -5.20 -9.00 -11.30
C ASN A 348 -4.78 -10.45 -11.05
N LEU A 349 -5.14 -10.95 -9.87
CA LEU A 349 -5.08 -12.36 -9.51
C LEU A 349 -6.43 -12.77 -8.87
N PRO A 350 -7.13 -13.79 -9.41
CA PRO A 350 -8.35 -14.34 -8.80
C PRO A 350 -8.18 -14.75 -7.35
N SER A 351 -7.04 -15.37 -7.02
CA SER A 351 -6.72 -15.82 -5.65
C SER A 351 -6.61 -14.67 -4.64
N VAL A 352 -6.43 -13.44 -5.11
CA VAL A 352 -6.27 -12.24 -4.28
C VAL A 352 -7.58 -11.44 -4.23
N THR A 353 -8.16 -11.18 -5.39
CA THR A 353 -9.30 -10.25 -5.52
C THR A 353 -10.65 -10.94 -5.44
N GLY A 354 -10.72 -12.27 -5.62
CA GLY A 354 -11.98 -12.98 -5.77
C GLY A 354 -12.62 -12.87 -7.16
N ALA A 355 -11.96 -12.20 -8.12
CA ALA A 355 -12.45 -12.15 -9.49
C ALA A 355 -12.56 -13.55 -10.10
N SER A 356 -13.55 -13.77 -10.95
CA SER A 356 -13.80 -15.07 -11.61
C SER A 356 -12.66 -15.57 -12.50
N GLN A 357 -11.80 -14.67 -13.00
CA GLN A 357 -10.66 -14.99 -13.84
C GLN A 357 -9.63 -13.85 -13.86
N GLU A 358 -8.42 -14.19 -14.31
CA GLU A 358 -7.40 -13.19 -14.66
C GLU A 358 -7.87 -12.31 -15.84
N THR A 359 -7.57 -11.02 -15.78
CA THR A 359 -7.99 -10.05 -16.80
C THR A 359 -7.01 -8.90 -16.94
N VAL A 360 -6.98 -8.32 -18.14
CA VAL A 360 -6.25 -7.07 -18.41
C VAL A 360 -6.96 -5.95 -17.65
N LEU A 361 -6.24 -5.20 -16.82
CA LEU A 361 -6.80 -4.08 -16.07
C LEU A 361 -6.60 -2.75 -16.81
N GLY A 362 -7.41 -1.75 -16.47
CA GLY A 362 -7.28 -0.39 -16.94
C GLY A 362 -7.86 -0.11 -18.34
N ALA A 363 -7.95 1.18 -18.65
CA ALA A 363 -8.37 1.75 -19.93
C ALA A 363 -7.25 2.62 -20.50
N ILE A 364 -7.05 2.55 -21.82
CA ILE A 364 -6.03 3.31 -22.54
C ILE A 364 -6.62 4.63 -23.01
N PHE A 365 -5.99 5.73 -22.61
CA PHE A 365 -6.25 7.09 -23.05
C PHE A 365 -5.08 7.51 -23.96
N PRO A 366 -5.26 7.47 -25.29
CA PRO A 366 -4.15 7.62 -26.24
C PRO A 366 -3.66 9.06 -26.32
N ALA A 367 -2.35 9.25 -26.34
CA ALA A 367 -1.76 10.50 -26.81
C ALA A 367 -1.88 10.62 -28.34
N ASN A 368 -1.82 11.86 -28.84
CA ASN A 368 -1.72 12.09 -30.28
C ASN A 368 -0.39 11.53 -30.83
N PRO A 369 -0.35 11.09 -32.10
CA PRO A 369 0.85 10.53 -32.75
C PRO A 369 2.07 11.44 -32.75
#